data_AF-A0A1G9JHD2-F1
#
_entry.id   AF-A0A1G9JHD2-F1
#
_cell.length_a   1.000
_cell.length_b   1.000
_cell.length_c   1.000
_cell.angle_alpha   90.00
_cell.angle_beta   90.00
_cell.angle_gamma   90.00
#
_symmetry.space_group_name_H-M   'P 1'
#
loop_
_entity.id
_entity.type
_entity.pdbx_description
1 polymer ?
#
loop_
_entity_poly.entity_id
_entity_poly.type
_entity_poly.pdbx_seq_one_letter_code
_entity_poly.pdbx_strand_id
1 'polypeptide(L)'
;MKKLTFIIVATILSINSYQLNAFAEKLSFKDCTTLTSNESQCKDCCDCLDVDAATRRQCRQACTATDFRLNSRTMAMKVPSILGPDGDYSVALKATTEQACKEYCDGSDELACGDRRYCRDACNAAYFKNSPERKHRFGSFDRNHDGFLDIN
;
A
#
# COMPACT_ATOMS: atom_id res chain seq x y z
N MET A 1 57.07 -2.68 -9.55
CA MET A 1 56.22 -3.07 -10.69
C MET A 1 54.94 -3.70 -10.11
N LYS A 2 54.01 -2.90 -9.58
CA LYS A 2 52.73 -2.47 -10.19
C LYS A 2 52.00 -3.53 -11.04
N LYS A 3 50.88 -3.99 -10.47
CA LYS A 3 49.58 -4.30 -11.08
C LYS A 3 49.47 -5.63 -11.84
N LEU A 4 48.94 -6.67 -11.19
CA LEU A 4 48.03 -7.61 -11.87
C LEU A 4 47.19 -8.43 -10.86
N THR A 5 46.30 -7.74 -10.17
CA THR A 5 45.16 -8.35 -9.47
C THR A 5 44.13 -7.22 -9.33
N PHE A 6 42.83 -7.49 -9.32
CA PHE A 6 41.72 -6.50 -9.30
C PHE A 6 41.11 -6.09 -10.65
N ILE A 7 40.96 -7.03 -11.57
CA ILE A 7 39.86 -6.98 -12.55
C ILE A 7 39.17 -8.33 -12.42
N ILE A 8 37.83 -8.37 -12.26
CA ILE A 8 36.92 -9.54 -12.09
C ILE A 8 36.14 -9.58 -10.74
N VAL A 9 36.19 -8.56 -9.87
CA VAL A 9 35.24 -8.50 -8.71
C VAL A 9 34.32 -7.27 -8.73
N ALA A 10 34.52 -6.31 -9.64
CA ALA A 10 33.69 -5.10 -9.71
C ALA A 10 32.43 -5.24 -10.61
N THR A 11 32.35 -6.25 -11.48
CA THR A 11 31.25 -6.39 -12.45
C THR A 11 30.10 -7.28 -11.98
N ILE A 12 30.27 -8.07 -10.91
CA ILE A 12 29.19 -8.93 -10.38
C ILE A 12 28.40 -8.22 -9.25
N LEU A 13 28.98 -7.20 -8.61
CA LEU A 13 28.28 -6.38 -7.62
C LEU A 13 27.37 -5.30 -8.21
N SER A 14 27.36 -5.12 -9.54
CA SER A 14 26.54 -4.09 -10.20
C SER A 14 25.09 -4.53 -10.44
N ILE A 15 24.75 -5.82 -10.33
CA ILE A 15 23.42 -6.31 -10.74
C ILE A 15 22.46 -6.42 -9.53
N ASN A 16 22.97 -6.59 -8.31
CA ASN A 16 22.13 -6.78 -7.10
C ASN A 16 22.11 -5.60 -6.13
N SER A 17 22.87 -4.53 -6.38
CA SER A 17 22.91 -3.36 -5.48
C SER A 17 21.70 -2.42 -5.61
N TYR A 18 20.86 -2.60 -6.64
CA TYR A 18 19.62 -1.83 -6.79
C TYR A 18 18.51 -2.26 -5.82
N GLN A 19 18.63 -3.44 -5.20
CA GLN A 19 17.62 -3.98 -4.28
C GLN A 19 17.83 -3.55 -2.82
N LEU A 20 19.00 -3.01 -2.44
CA LEU A 20 19.33 -2.75 -1.03
C LEU A 20 19.50 -1.27 -0.65
N ASN A 21 19.52 -0.35 -1.62
CA ASN A 21 19.76 1.08 -1.34
C ASN A 21 18.51 1.97 -1.46
N ALA A 22 17.32 1.41 -1.68
CA ALA A 22 16.07 2.19 -1.74
C ALA A 22 15.55 2.64 -0.36
N PHE A 23 16.23 2.29 0.73
CA PHE A 23 15.78 2.56 2.11
C PHE A 23 16.52 3.72 2.81
N ALA A 24 17.22 4.59 2.06
CA ALA A 24 17.89 5.78 2.62
C ALA A 24 17.35 7.12 2.10
N GLU A 25 16.48 7.10 1.08
CA GLU A 25 15.77 8.29 0.60
C GLU A 25 14.32 8.25 1.12
N LYS A 26 13.84 9.35 1.69
CA LYS A 26 12.48 9.41 2.26
C LYS A 26 11.48 9.17 1.12
N LEU A 27 10.75 8.05 1.20
CA LEU A 27 9.71 7.69 0.24
C LEU A 27 8.73 8.86 0.05
N SER A 28 8.47 9.24 -1.20
CA SER A 28 7.58 10.34 -1.54
C SER A 28 6.29 9.86 -2.21
N PHE A 29 5.28 10.74 -2.22
CA PHE A 29 4.03 10.54 -2.96
C PHE A 29 4.29 10.14 -4.42
N LYS A 30 5.24 10.82 -5.07
CA LYS A 30 5.57 10.61 -6.48
C LYS A 30 6.21 9.23 -6.69
N ASP A 31 7.03 8.77 -5.75
CA ASP A 31 7.64 7.44 -5.84
C ASP A 31 6.57 6.36 -5.82
N CYS A 32 5.55 6.51 -4.97
CA CYS A 32 4.44 5.56 -4.92
C CYS A 32 3.67 5.47 -6.24
N THR A 33 3.36 6.59 -6.90
CA THR A 33 2.58 6.56 -8.14
C THR A 33 3.41 6.24 -9.38
N THR A 34 4.71 6.55 -9.40
CA THR A 34 5.55 6.39 -10.60
C THR A 34 6.47 5.18 -10.57
N LEU A 35 6.72 4.60 -9.40
CA LEU A 35 7.63 3.47 -9.22
C LEU A 35 6.92 2.19 -8.78
N THR A 36 5.59 2.13 -8.67
CA THR A 36 4.91 0.85 -8.36
C THR A 36 4.30 0.20 -9.59
N SER A 37 4.11 -1.11 -9.55
CA SER A 37 3.66 -1.89 -10.71
C SER A 37 2.15 -2.03 -10.85
N ASN A 38 1.39 -1.74 -9.78
CA ASN A 38 -0.06 -1.85 -9.75
C ASN A 38 -0.62 -1.04 -8.57
N GLU A 39 -1.94 -0.89 -8.56
CA GLU A 39 -2.68 -0.13 -7.56
C GLU A 39 -2.45 -0.65 -6.13
N SER A 40 -2.40 -1.98 -5.94
CA SER A 40 -2.17 -2.58 -4.62
C SER A 40 -0.81 -2.17 -4.06
N GLN A 41 0.26 -2.30 -4.84
CA GLN A 41 1.61 -1.88 -4.43
C GLN A 41 1.71 -0.37 -4.23
N CYS A 42 1.01 0.43 -5.05
CA CYS A 42 0.91 1.88 -4.87
C CYS A 42 0.28 2.24 -3.53
N LYS A 43 -0.86 1.61 -3.19
CA LYS A 43 -1.55 1.84 -1.92
C LYS A 43 -0.70 1.42 -0.73
N ASP A 44 -0.05 0.26 -0.81
CA ASP A 44 0.89 -0.22 0.21
C ASP A 44 2.07 0.75 0.37
N CYS A 45 2.56 1.35 -0.72
CA CYS A 45 3.59 2.39 -0.69
C CYS A 45 3.10 3.65 0.04
N CYS A 46 1.92 4.14 -0.33
CA CYS A 46 1.31 5.32 0.29
C CYS A 46 1.08 5.13 1.79
N ASP A 47 0.78 3.91 2.23
CA ASP A 47 0.59 3.59 3.64
C ASP A 47 1.87 3.75 4.46
N CYS A 48 3.05 3.59 3.85
CA CYS A 48 4.33 3.73 4.53
C CYS A 48 4.94 5.13 4.43
N LEU A 49 4.21 6.10 3.85
CA LEU A 49 4.65 7.49 3.86
C LEU A 49 4.61 8.06 5.29
N ASP A 50 5.75 8.64 5.70
CA ASP A 50 5.89 9.43 6.91
C ASP A 50 5.36 10.86 6.68
N VAL A 51 4.03 10.93 6.57
CA VAL A 51 3.19 12.11 6.34
C VAL A 51 1.87 11.97 7.11
N ASP A 52 1.07 13.02 7.18
CA ASP A 52 -0.22 13.00 7.87
C ASP A 52 -1.27 12.11 7.16
N ALA A 53 -2.35 11.78 7.87
CA ALA A 53 -3.42 10.90 7.40
C ALA A 53 -4.10 11.41 6.12
N ALA A 54 -4.30 12.74 6.00
CA ALA A 54 -4.95 13.31 4.83
C ALA A 54 -4.05 13.17 3.60
N THR A 55 -2.74 13.40 3.75
CA THR A 55 -1.76 13.19 2.68
C THR A 55 -1.66 11.72 2.26
N ARG A 56 -1.65 10.77 3.22
CA ARG A 56 -1.70 9.32 2.89
C ARG A 56 -2.95 8.95 2.09
N ARG A 57 -4.11 9.45 2.52
CA ARG A 57 -5.38 9.25 1.81
C ARG A 57 -5.35 9.80 0.39
N GLN A 58 -4.83 11.01 0.19
CA GLN A 58 -4.66 11.61 -1.14
C GLN A 58 -3.76 10.77 -2.04
N CYS A 59 -2.66 10.22 -1.49
CA CYS A 59 -1.77 9.31 -2.21
C CYS A 59 -2.52 8.06 -2.69
N ARG A 60 -3.28 7.42 -1.79
CA ARG A 60 -4.07 6.23 -2.15
C ARG A 60 -5.14 6.51 -3.18
N GLN A 61 -5.77 7.69 -3.14
CA GLN A 61 -6.74 8.12 -4.16
C GLN A 61 -6.06 8.31 -5.52
N ALA A 62 -4.85 8.87 -5.56
CA ALA A 62 -4.09 9.00 -6.79
C ALA A 62 -3.70 7.64 -7.40
N CYS A 63 -3.45 6.62 -6.57
CA CYS A 63 -3.19 5.26 -7.05
C CYS A 63 -4.33 4.70 -7.90
N THR A 64 -5.60 4.98 -7.55
CA THR A 64 -6.77 4.52 -8.31
C THR A 64 -6.89 5.20 -9.69
N ALA A 65 -6.31 6.39 -9.84
CA ALA A 65 -6.30 7.13 -11.10
C ALA A 65 -5.02 6.89 -11.95
N THR A 66 -4.08 6.10 -11.46
CA THR A 66 -2.76 5.93 -12.10
C THR A 66 -2.80 4.82 -13.15
N ASP A 67 -2.36 5.12 -14.39
CA ASP A 67 -2.12 4.09 -15.40
C ASP A 67 -0.73 3.47 -15.21
N PHE A 68 -0.67 2.38 -14.42
CA PHE A 68 0.58 1.70 -14.07
C PHE A 68 1.32 1.09 -15.27
N ARG A 69 0.68 0.96 -16.45
CA ARG A 69 1.36 0.49 -17.67
C ARG A 69 2.39 1.50 -18.18
N LEU A 70 2.29 2.76 -17.75
CA LEU A 70 3.24 3.82 -18.09
C LEU A 70 4.49 3.83 -17.19
N ASN A 71 4.49 3.05 -16.11
CA ASN A 71 5.61 2.96 -15.18
C ASN A 71 6.70 2.04 -15.76
N SER A 72 7.72 2.65 -16.35
CA SER A 72 8.83 1.94 -17.03
C SER A 72 9.88 1.35 -16.08
N ARG A 73 9.88 1.76 -14.80
CA ARG A 73 10.72 1.23 -13.73
C ARG A 73 9.86 1.04 -12.49
N THR A 74 9.95 -0.14 -11.88
CA THR A 74 9.14 -0.47 -10.71
C THR A 74 9.99 -0.96 -9.54
N MET A 75 9.58 -0.59 -8.33
CA MET A 75 9.99 -1.17 -7.07
C MET A 75 8.95 -2.20 -6.65
N ALA A 76 9.41 -3.34 -6.14
CA ALA A 76 8.53 -4.31 -5.53
C ALA A 76 8.15 -3.82 -4.13
N MET A 77 6.94 -3.29 -3.97
CA MET A 77 6.44 -2.90 -2.66
C MET A 77 5.89 -4.15 -1.96
N LYS A 78 6.58 -4.60 -0.90
CA LYS A 78 6.09 -5.64 0.00
C LYS A 78 6.16 -5.11 1.42
N VAL A 79 5.00 -4.71 1.95
CA VAL A 79 4.90 -4.17 3.29
C VAL A 79 4.48 -5.28 4.24
N PRO A 80 5.33 -5.67 5.22
CA PRO A 80 4.93 -6.64 6.22
C PRO A 80 3.85 -6.04 7.13
N SER A 81 2.89 -6.88 7.50
CA SER A 81 1.89 -6.58 8.51
C SER A 81 2.19 -7.40 9.75
N ILE A 82 2.08 -6.76 10.92
CA ILE A 82 2.27 -7.39 12.22
C ILE A 82 0.97 -8.06 12.65
N LEU A 83 -0.16 -7.39 12.42
CA LEU A 83 -1.47 -7.82 12.88
C LEU A 83 -2.18 -8.73 11.87
N GLY A 84 -2.00 -8.48 10.57
CA GLY A 84 -2.61 -9.27 9.50
C GLY A 84 -4.14 -9.14 9.41
N PRO A 85 -4.80 -9.98 8.59
CA PRO A 85 -6.25 -9.92 8.39
C PRO A 85 -7.07 -10.23 9.65
N ASP A 86 -6.51 -10.99 10.59
CA ASP A 86 -7.16 -11.37 11.85
C ASP A 86 -6.75 -10.46 13.02
N GLY A 87 -6.15 -9.30 12.72
CA GLY A 87 -5.71 -8.31 13.70
C GLY A 87 -6.84 -7.71 14.55
N ASP A 88 -6.51 -7.27 15.77
CA ASP A 88 -7.45 -6.52 16.61
C ASP A 88 -7.53 -5.05 16.15
N TYR A 89 -8.56 -4.77 15.35
CA TYR A 89 -8.91 -3.41 14.90
C TYR A 89 -10.06 -2.78 15.70
N SER A 90 -10.37 -3.31 16.89
CA SER A 90 -11.53 -2.90 17.68
C SER A 90 -11.55 -1.40 18.01
N VAL A 91 -10.39 -0.75 18.15
CA VAL A 91 -10.31 0.70 18.36
C VAL A 91 -10.85 1.47 17.16
N ALA A 92 -10.43 1.10 15.94
CA ALA A 92 -10.94 1.68 14.70
C ALA A 92 -12.45 1.46 14.56
N LEU A 93 -12.90 0.24 14.86
CA LEU A 93 -14.30 -0.19 14.71
C LEU A 93 -15.27 0.46 15.70
N LYS A 94 -14.79 1.18 16.73
CA LYS A 94 -15.64 2.00 17.62
C LYS A 94 -16.08 3.32 16.98
N ALA A 95 -15.55 3.67 15.81
CA ALA A 95 -15.96 4.88 15.10
C ALA A 95 -17.47 4.87 14.79
N THR A 96 -18.07 6.04 14.60
CA THR A 96 -19.51 6.15 14.29
C THR A 96 -19.81 5.99 12.79
N THR A 97 -18.81 6.16 11.93
CA THR A 97 -18.95 6.09 10.48
C THR A 97 -17.78 5.33 9.85
N GLU A 98 -18.00 4.76 8.65
CA GLU A 98 -16.95 4.13 7.85
C GLU A 98 -15.78 5.07 7.58
N GLN A 99 -16.07 6.34 7.28
CA GLN A 99 -15.05 7.36 7.03
C GLN A 99 -14.19 7.60 8.27
N ALA A 100 -14.81 7.78 9.44
CA ALA A 100 -14.07 7.98 10.69
C ALA A 100 -13.24 6.74 11.07
N CYS A 101 -13.74 5.53 10.80
CA CYS A 101 -12.98 4.29 10.98
C CYS A 101 -11.71 4.27 10.11
N LYS A 102 -11.85 4.59 8.83
CA LYS A 102 -10.72 4.64 7.88
C LYS A 102 -9.72 5.75 8.21
N GLU A 103 -10.19 6.90 8.68
CA GLU A 103 -9.33 8.00 9.14
C GLU A 103 -8.50 7.60 10.36
N TYR A 104 -9.06 6.82 11.30
CA TYR A 104 -8.27 6.23 12.37
C TYR A 104 -7.18 5.29 11.80
N CYS A 105 -7.52 4.40 10.87
CA CYS A 105 -6.53 3.50 10.26
C CYS A 105 -5.40 4.26 9.55
N ASP A 106 -5.72 5.36 8.86
CA ASP A 106 -4.76 6.18 8.13
C ASP A 106 -3.90 7.04 9.07
N GLY A 107 -4.42 7.44 10.23
CA GLY A 107 -3.78 8.36 11.17
C GLY A 107 -3.17 7.72 12.40
N SER A 108 -3.41 6.43 12.66
CA SER A 108 -2.91 5.76 13.86
C SER A 108 -1.40 5.57 13.82
N ASP A 109 -0.76 5.98 14.92
CA ASP A 109 0.64 5.70 15.25
C ASP A 109 0.82 4.30 15.88
N GLU A 110 -0.28 3.65 16.25
CA GLU A 110 -0.27 2.29 16.83
C GLU A 110 -0.22 1.19 15.74
N LEU A 111 -0.55 1.56 14.49
CA LEU A 111 -0.56 0.64 13.36
C LEU A 111 0.72 0.76 12.54
N ALA A 112 1.40 -0.37 12.29
CA ALA A 112 2.43 -0.40 11.28
C ALA A 112 1.80 -0.16 9.89
N CYS A 113 2.57 0.36 8.92
CA CYS A 113 1.99 0.71 7.63
C CYS A 113 1.32 -0.47 6.92
N GLY A 114 1.84 -1.70 7.07
CA GLY A 114 1.21 -2.90 6.51
C GLY A 114 -0.11 -3.30 7.18
N ASP A 115 -0.35 -2.86 8.41
CA ASP A 115 -1.60 -3.13 9.13
C ASP A 115 -2.73 -2.21 8.70
N ARG A 116 -2.41 -1.04 8.14
CA ARG A 116 -3.41 -0.04 7.74
C ARG A 116 -4.37 -0.58 6.68
N ARG A 117 -3.89 -1.42 5.75
CA ARG A 117 -4.75 -2.10 4.76
C ARG A 117 -5.80 -2.95 5.44
N TYR A 118 -5.36 -3.90 6.25
CA TYR A 118 -6.26 -4.82 6.96
C TYR A 118 -7.21 -4.09 7.92
N CYS A 119 -6.76 -3.01 8.58
CA CYS A 119 -7.62 -2.14 9.38
C CYS A 119 -8.78 -1.57 8.56
N ARG A 120 -8.50 -1.08 7.34
CA ARG A 120 -9.54 -0.52 6.47
C ARG A 120 -10.43 -1.58 5.86
N ASP A 121 -9.91 -2.77 5.61
CA ASP A 121 -10.71 -3.91 5.17
C ASP A 121 -11.69 -4.33 6.28
N ALA A 122 -11.26 -4.31 7.54
CA ALA A 122 -12.13 -4.50 8.69
C ALA A 122 -13.19 -3.39 8.81
N CYS A 123 -12.81 -2.12 8.63
CA CYS A 123 -13.76 -1.00 8.56
C CYS A 123 -14.79 -1.24 7.46
N ASN A 124 -14.36 -1.54 6.23
CA ASN A 124 -15.26 -1.89 5.14
C ASN A 124 -16.22 -3.00 5.59
N ALA A 125 -15.70 -4.16 5.98
CA ALA A 125 -16.53 -5.30 6.37
C ALA A 125 -17.59 -4.97 7.45
N ALA A 126 -17.23 -4.14 8.44
CA ALA A 126 -18.13 -3.74 9.51
C ALA A 126 -19.29 -2.85 9.03
N TYR A 127 -19.02 -1.80 8.25
CA TYR A 127 -20.06 -0.88 7.79
C TYR A 127 -20.81 -1.37 6.54
N PHE A 128 -20.20 -2.25 5.72
CA PHE A 128 -20.90 -2.94 4.63
C PHE A 128 -21.90 -3.98 5.15
N LYS A 129 -21.59 -4.74 6.23
CA LYS A 129 -22.54 -5.68 6.84
C LYS A 129 -23.78 -5.00 7.43
N ASN A 130 -23.66 -3.73 7.80
CA ASN A 130 -24.74 -2.93 8.38
C ASN A 130 -25.57 -2.15 7.35
N SER A 131 -25.33 -2.33 6.04
CA SER A 131 -26.10 -1.67 4.98
C SER A 131 -27.08 -2.64 4.31
N PRO A 132 -28.40 -2.53 4.54
CA PRO A 132 -29.40 -3.49 4.02
C PRO A 132 -29.52 -3.52 2.48
N GLU A 133 -29.01 -2.54 1.75
CA GLU A 133 -29.27 -2.38 0.32
C GLU A 133 -28.21 -2.97 -0.64
N ARG A 134 -27.06 -3.46 -0.15
CA ARG A 134 -25.92 -3.83 -1.03
C ARG A 134 -25.55 -5.31 -1.10
N LYS A 135 -26.26 -6.20 -0.39
CA LYS A 135 -25.93 -7.65 -0.36
C LYS A 135 -26.01 -8.35 -1.73
N HIS A 136 -26.81 -7.86 -2.68
CA HIS A 136 -27.04 -8.55 -3.95
C HIS A 136 -26.18 -8.09 -5.14
N ARG A 137 -25.44 -6.97 -5.03
CA ARG A 137 -24.80 -6.36 -6.21
C ARG A 137 -23.27 -6.53 -6.28
N PHE A 138 -22.60 -6.80 -5.17
CA PHE A 138 -21.12 -6.82 -5.11
C PHE A 138 -20.50 -8.18 -5.50
N GLY A 139 -21.13 -9.31 -5.15
CA GLY A 139 -20.59 -10.64 -5.48
C GLY A 139 -20.51 -10.96 -6.97
N SER A 140 -21.12 -10.13 -7.83
CA SER A 140 -21.03 -10.26 -9.29
C SER A 140 -20.11 -9.22 -9.95
N PHE A 141 -19.62 -8.21 -9.20
CA PHE A 141 -18.87 -7.06 -9.75
C PHE A 141 -17.50 -6.83 -9.09
N ASP A 142 -17.26 -7.34 -7.89
CA ASP A 142 -15.93 -7.39 -7.27
C ASP A 142 -15.36 -8.79 -7.50
N ARG A 143 -14.75 -8.99 -8.68
CA ARG A 143 -14.22 -10.31 -9.08
C ARG A 143 -12.87 -10.60 -8.45
N ASN A 144 -12.17 -9.58 -7.95
CA ASN A 144 -10.82 -9.71 -7.43
C ASN A 144 -10.74 -9.65 -5.89
N HIS A 145 -11.86 -9.40 -5.20
CA HIS A 145 -11.98 -9.33 -3.74
C HIS A 145 -11.07 -8.28 -3.10
N ASP A 146 -10.77 -7.19 -3.80
CA ASP A 146 -9.93 -6.09 -3.29
C ASP A 146 -10.74 -4.99 -2.58
N GLY A 147 -12.06 -5.16 -2.50
CA GLY A 147 -12.97 -4.21 -1.86
C GLY A 147 -13.29 -2.98 -2.71
N PHE A 148 -12.92 -2.98 -3.99
CA PHE A 148 -13.34 -2.01 -5.00
C PHE A 148 -14.27 -2.68 -6.01
N LEU A 149 -15.19 -1.89 -6.59
CA LEU A 149 -15.97 -2.38 -7.73
C LEU A 149 -15.08 -2.35 -8.96
N ASP A 150 -14.90 -3.48 -9.64
CA ASP A 150 -14.31 -3.50 -10.98
C ASP A 150 -15.28 -2.77 -11.92
N ILE A 151 -15.05 -1.50 -12.21
CA ILE A 151 -15.80 -0.76 -13.22
C ILE A 151 -15.22 -1.16 -14.59
N ASN A 152 -16.01 -1.91 -15.35
CA ASN A 152 -15.77 -2.12 -16.80
C ASN A 152 -15.99 -0.81 -17.56
#